data_AF-A0A966TFG7-F1
#
_entry.id   AF-A0A966TFG7-F1
#
_cell.length_a   1.000
_cell.length_b   1.000
_cell.length_c   1.000
_cell.angle_alpha   90.00
_cell.angle_beta   90.00
_cell.angle_gamma   90.00
#
_symmetry.space_group_name_H-M   'P 1'
#
loop_
_entity.id
_entity.type
_entity.pdbx_description
1 polymer ?
#
loop_
_entity_poly.entity_id
_entity_poly.type
_entity_poly.pdbx_seq_one_letter_code
_entity_poly.pdbx_strand_id
1 'polypeptide(L)'
;MATWLYLTRIFMALSLFTAVGITPLSAAGRTNKSLANTILSGKAVPTSKVGIDGDFYINTNTFQIYGPKVNNRWPAPISLIGPTGSAGSDGKQGDKGS
;
A
#
# COMPACT_ATOMS: atom_id res chain seq x y z
N MET A 1 -17.74 69.66 -8.07
CA MET A 1 -18.59 68.51 -7.67
C MET A 1 -18.66 67.41 -8.75
N ALA A 2 -17.69 67.30 -9.67
CA ALA A 2 -17.67 66.27 -10.71
C ALA A 2 -16.50 65.28 -10.55
N THR A 3 -15.53 65.54 -9.68
CA THR A 3 -14.37 64.66 -9.43
C THR A 3 -14.69 63.48 -8.51
N TRP A 4 -15.72 63.62 -7.66
CA TRP A 4 -16.16 62.58 -6.73
C TRP A 4 -16.92 61.42 -7.39
N LEU A 5 -17.53 61.65 -8.57
CA LEU A 5 -18.22 60.59 -9.32
C LEU A 5 -17.25 59.67 -10.10
N TYR A 6 -16.06 60.15 -10.48
CA TYR A 6 -15.07 59.33 -11.22
C TYR A 6 -14.40 58.30 -10.31
N LEU A 7 -14.19 58.61 -9.04
CA LEU A 7 -13.56 57.69 -8.08
C LEU A 7 -14.50 56.51 -7.75
N THR A 8 -15.80 56.75 -7.64
CA THR A 8 -16.80 55.69 -7.43
C THR A 8 -16.99 54.76 -8.65
N ARG A 9 -16.66 55.22 -9.87
CA ARG A 9 -16.78 54.41 -11.10
C ARG A 9 -15.64 53.40 -11.27
N ILE A 10 -14.46 53.70 -10.72
CA ILE A 10 -13.32 52.77 -10.73
C ILE A 10 -13.54 51.61 -9.75
N PHE A 11 -14.21 51.85 -8.62
CA PHE A 11 -14.50 50.82 -7.62
C PHE A 11 -15.62 49.84 -8.01
N MET A 12 -16.52 50.18 -8.94
CA MET A 12 -17.55 49.25 -9.46
C MET A 12 -17.05 48.31 -10.57
N ALA A 13 -15.91 48.62 -11.21
CA ALA A 13 -15.36 47.81 -12.29
C ALA A 13 -14.51 46.61 -11.81
N LEU A 14 -14.23 46.51 -10.50
CA LEU A 14 -13.50 45.40 -9.88
C LEU A 14 -14.43 44.49 -9.04
N SER A 15 -15.70 44.44 -9.41
CA SER A 15 -16.69 43.57 -8.77
C SER A 15 -17.28 42.63 -9.82
N LEU A 16 -16.46 41.75 -10.39
CA LEU A 16 -16.95 40.51 -10.98
C LEU A 16 -15.80 39.51 -11.20
N PHE A 17 -15.09 39.14 -10.14
CA PHE A 17 -14.38 37.85 -10.15
C PHE A 17 -15.38 36.80 -9.65
N THR A 18 -16.23 36.32 -10.55
CA THR A 18 -17.08 35.16 -10.24
C THR A 18 -16.15 33.98 -9.99
N ALA A 19 -16.12 33.51 -8.75
CA ALA A 19 -15.43 32.29 -8.39
C ALA A 19 -15.94 31.16 -9.28
N VAL A 20 -15.15 30.78 -10.29
CA VAL A 20 -15.31 29.50 -10.96
C VAL A 20 -14.93 28.47 -9.92
N GLY A 21 -15.95 27.88 -9.29
CA GLY A 21 -15.78 26.73 -8.43
C GLY A 21 -15.19 25.60 -9.26
N ILE A 22 -13.88 25.40 -9.19
CA ILE A 22 -13.27 24.15 -9.58
C ILE A 22 -13.66 23.12 -8.52
N THR A 23 -14.86 22.54 -8.65
CA THR A 23 -15.13 21.26 -8.01
C THR A 23 -14.06 20.30 -8.52
N PRO A 24 -13.33 19.56 -7.66
CA PRO A 24 -12.39 18.57 -8.16
C PRO A 24 -13.15 17.60 -9.06
N LEU A 25 -12.66 17.42 -10.28
CA LEU A 25 -13.20 16.45 -11.21
C LEU A 25 -13.02 15.07 -10.56
N SER A 26 -14.07 14.51 -9.96
CA SER A 26 -14.08 13.12 -9.53
C SER A 26 -14.22 12.25 -10.76
N ALA A 27 -13.13 12.07 -11.49
CA ALA A 27 -13.08 11.10 -12.57
C ALA A 27 -13.34 9.70 -11.98
N ALA A 28 -14.28 8.95 -12.56
CA ALA A 28 -14.56 7.54 -12.22
C ALA A 28 -13.46 6.58 -12.73
N GLY A 29 -12.19 6.99 -12.62
CA GLY A 29 -11.02 6.25 -13.09
C GLY A 29 -10.00 5.99 -11.98
N ARG A 30 -9.00 5.15 -12.25
CA ARG A 30 -7.87 4.95 -11.33
C ARG A 30 -7.13 6.28 -11.17
N THR A 31 -7.12 6.82 -9.96
CA THR A 31 -6.31 7.99 -9.61
C THR A 31 -4.83 7.59 -9.64
N ASN A 32 -3.97 8.46 -10.17
CA ASN A 32 -2.50 8.31 -10.18
C ASN A 32 -1.86 8.36 -8.77
N LYS A 33 -2.69 8.33 -7.71
CA LYS A 33 -2.29 8.44 -6.31
C LYS A 33 -2.71 7.19 -5.50
N SER A 34 -2.79 6.03 -6.12
CA SER A 34 -2.63 4.79 -5.37
C SER A 34 -1.19 4.35 -5.54
N LEU A 35 -0.41 4.40 -4.45
CA LEU A 35 0.86 3.70 -4.45
C LEU A 35 0.58 2.21 -4.69
N ALA A 36 1.35 1.58 -5.57
CA ALA A 36 1.20 0.16 -5.83
C ALA A 36 1.67 -0.63 -4.60
N ASN A 37 0.83 -1.53 -4.12
CA ASN A 37 1.20 -2.45 -3.06
C ASN A 37 2.35 -3.34 -3.54
N THR A 38 3.32 -3.58 -2.67
CA THR A 38 4.53 -4.36 -2.96
C THR A 38 4.64 -5.56 -2.03
N ILE A 39 5.32 -6.62 -2.49
CA ILE A 39 5.80 -7.71 -1.64
C ILE A 39 7.26 -7.43 -1.33
N LEU A 40 7.54 -7.08 -0.08
CA LEU A 40 8.86 -6.82 0.44
C LEU A 40 9.48 -8.11 1.01
N SER A 41 10.79 -8.11 1.27
CA SER A 41 11.45 -9.24 1.91
C SER A 41 12.64 -8.82 2.77
N GLY A 42 13.03 -9.69 3.70
CA GLY A 42 14.24 -9.54 4.48
C GLY A 42 14.37 -10.59 5.59
N LYS A 43 15.43 -10.50 6.38
CA LYS A 43 15.84 -11.56 7.32
C LYS A 43 15.23 -11.45 8.73
N ALA A 44 14.49 -10.38 9.01
CA ALA A 44 13.96 -10.08 10.33
C ALA A 44 12.46 -9.75 10.25
N VAL A 45 11.79 -9.71 11.40
CA VAL A 45 10.39 -9.25 11.50
C VAL A 45 10.33 -7.80 10.99
N PRO A 46 9.40 -7.46 10.08
CA PRO A 46 9.34 -6.11 9.53
C PRO A 46 8.90 -5.11 10.61
N THR A 47 9.60 -3.98 10.70
CA THR A 47 9.19 -2.89 11.59
C THR A 47 8.09 -2.06 10.95
N SER A 48 7.41 -1.22 11.75
CA SER A 48 6.39 -0.28 11.24
C SER A 48 6.94 0.73 10.23
N LYS A 49 8.26 0.95 10.19
CA LYS A 49 8.92 1.84 9.22
C LYS A 49 9.09 1.20 7.83
N VAL A 50 8.96 -0.11 7.72
CA VAL A 50 9.10 -0.85 6.46
C VAL A 50 7.75 -0.91 5.76
N GLY A 51 7.72 -0.52 4.48
CA GLY A 51 6.54 -0.59 3.61
C GLY A 51 5.42 0.40 3.97
N ILE A 52 4.41 0.42 3.13
CA ILE A 52 3.18 1.20 3.30
C ILE A 52 2.00 0.27 3.63
N ASP A 53 0.89 0.85 4.10
CA ASP A 53 -0.35 0.09 4.27
C ASP A 53 -0.80 -0.49 2.92
N GLY A 54 -1.15 -1.78 2.92
CA GLY A 54 -1.42 -2.58 1.72
C GLY A 54 -0.28 -3.50 1.30
N ASP A 55 0.95 -3.27 1.76
CA ASP A 55 2.11 -4.12 1.42
C ASP A 55 2.06 -5.49 2.12
N PHE A 56 2.75 -6.46 1.53
CA PHE A 56 3.10 -7.74 2.14
C PHE A 56 4.61 -7.79 2.40
N TYR A 57 5.04 -8.66 3.32
CA TYR A 57 6.46 -8.86 3.63
C TYR A 57 6.76 -10.32 3.88
N ILE A 58 7.86 -10.83 3.33
CA ILE A 58 8.35 -12.20 3.57
C ILE A 58 9.62 -12.13 4.44
N ASN A 59 9.56 -12.72 5.63
CA ASN A 59 10.77 -13.02 6.40
C ASN A 59 11.43 -14.27 5.82
N THR A 60 12.59 -14.11 5.19
CA THR A 60 13.30 -15.18 4.47
C THR A 60 14.08 -16.12 5.38
N ASN A 61 14.24 -15.79 6.67
CA ASN A 61 14.84 -16.71 7.65
C ASN A 61 13.80 -17.66 8.24
N THR A 62 12.61 -17.14 8.57
CA THR A 62 11.53 -17.93 9.20
C THR A 62 10.50 -18.44 8.20
N PHE A 63 10.60 -18.01 6.94
CA PHE A 63 9.63 -18.27 5.87
C PHE A 63 8.20 -17.90 6.30
N GLN A 64 8.07 -16.75 6.95
CA GLN A 64 6.80 -16.20 7.38
C GLN A 64 6.37 -15.07 6.46
N ILE A 65 5.10 -15.04 6.07
CA ILE A 65 4.49 -13.92 5.36
C ILE A 65 3.68 -13.06 6.32
N TYR A 66 3.88 -11.75 6.21
CA TYR A 66 3.13 -10.70 6.91
C TYR A 66 2.31 -9.93 5.88
N GLY A 67 1.09 -9.53 6.24
CA GLY A 67 0.32 -8.57 5.46
C GLY A 67 -1.15 -8.98 5.22
N PRO A 68 -1.93 -8.10 4.57
CA PRO A 68 -1.54 -6.74 4.17
C PRO A 68 -1.27 -5.86 5.40
N LYS A 69 -0.31 -4.94 5.31
CA LYS A 69 -0.05 -3.97 6.40
C LYS A 69 -1.25 -3.04 6.56
N VAL A 70 -1.65 -2.75 7.80
CA VAL A 70 -2.83 -1.91 8.09
C VAL A 70 -2.52 -1.00 9.28
N ASN A 71 -2.90 0.28 9.19
CA ASN A 71 -2.73 1.27 10.24
C ASN A 71 -1.27 1.36 10.73
N ASN A 72 -0.32 1.33 9.79
CA ASN A 72 1.13 1.28 10.03
C ASN A 72 1.60 0.08 10.87
N ARG A 73 0.82 -1.00 10.94
CA ARG A 73 1.15 -2.21 11.69
C ARG A 73 1.11 -3.44 10.81
N TRP A 74 2.07 -4.33 11.03
CA TRP A 74 2.09 -5.65 10.43
C TRP A 74 1.18 -6.58 11.23
N PRO A 75 0.25 -7.30 10.59
CA PRO A 75 -0.55 -8.32 11.26
C PRO A 75 0.33 -9.51 11.68
N ALA A 76 -0.25 -10.44 12.45
CA ALA A 76 0.42 -11.68 12.81
C ALA A 76 0.84 -12.46 11.54
N PRO A 77 2.05 -13.05 11.52
CA PRO A 77 2.52 -13.76 10.35
C PRO A 77 1.82 -15.10 10.14
N ILE A 78 1.84 -15.57 8.90
CA ILE A 78 1.47 -16.93 8.51
C ILE A 78 2.71 -17.67 8.02
N SER A 79 2.88 -18.93 8.42
CA SER A 79 3.99 -19.78 7.93
C SER A 79 3.77 -20.14 6.45
N LEU A 80 4.82 -19.98 5.64
CA LEU A 80 4.89 -20.53 4.28
C LEU A 80 5.40 -21.97 4.25
N ILE A 81 5.94 -22.45 5.37
CA ILE A 81 6.36 -23.85 5.52
C ILE A 81 5.13 -24.68 5.84
N GLY A 82 4.84 -25.66 4.96
CA GLY A 82 3.78 -26.64 5.16
C GLY A 82 4.14 -27.74 6.16
N PRO A 83 3.20 -28.64 6.48
CA PRO A 83 3.46 -29.79 7.33
C PRO A 83 4.62 -30.65 6.80
N THR A 84 5.34 -31.33 7.70
CA THR A 84 6.31 -32.35 7.31
C THR A 84 5.64 -33.46 6.49
N GLY A 85 6.29 -33.89 5.42
CA GLY A 85 5.80 -34.99 4.59
C GLY A 85 5.78 -36.33 5.34
N SER A 86 5.04 -37.31 4.80
CA SER A 86 5.02 -38.67 5.31
C SER A 86 6.42 -39.29 5.30
N ALA A 87 6.71 -40.16 6.28
CA ALA A 87 7.92 -40.96 6.26
C ALA A 87 8.00 -41.82 4.98
N GLY A 88 9.22 -42.06 4.51
CA GLY A 88 9.47 -42.98 3.40
C GLY A 88 9.13 -44.43 3.78
N SER A 89 8.89 -45.27 2.78
CA SER A 89 8.74 -46.71 2.98
C SER A 89 10.07 -47.34 3.40
N ASP A 90 10.01 -48.40 4.21
CA ASP A 90 11.19 -49.21 4.54
C ASP A 90 11.86 -49.77 3.27
N GLY A 91 13.19 -49.91 3.32
CA GLY A 91 13.95 -50.55 2.26
C GLY A 91 13.59 -52.03 2.11
N LYS A 92 13.75 -52.58 0.91
CA LYS A 92 13.61 -54.04 0.70
C LYS A 92 14.67 -54.78 1.52
N GLN A 93 14.27 -55.88 2.15
CA GLN A 93 15.21 -56.81 2.78
C GLN A 93 16.19 -57.36 1.71
N GLY A 94 17.48 -57.41 2.04
CA GLY A 94 18.50 -57.99 1.15
C GLY A 94 18.38 -59.50 1.03
N ASP A 95 18.86 -60.05 -0.09
CA ASP A 95 18.90 -61.49 -0.32
C ASP A 95 19.79 -62.22 0.71
N LYS A 96 19.44 -63.46 1.04
CA LYS A 96 20.22 -64.31 1.95
C LYS A 96 21.50 -64.75 1.24
N GLY A 97 22.66 -64.49 1.84
CA GLY A 97 23.95 -64.94 1.32
C GLY A 97 24.05 -66.47 1.21
N SER A 98 24.78 -66.93 0.19
CA SER A 98 25.01 -68.34 -0.15
C SER A 98 25.74 -69.13 0.94
#